data_AF-A0A2J6SRL6-F1
#
_entry.id   AF-A0A2J6SRL6-F1
#
_cell.length_a   1.000
_cell.length_b   1.000
_cell.length_c   1.000
_cell.angle_alpha   90.00
_cell.angle_beta   90.00
_cell.angle_gamma   90.00
#
_symmetry.space_group_name_H-M   'P 1'
#
loop_
_entity.id
_entity.type
_entity.pdbx_description
1 polymer ?
#
loop_
_entity_poly.entity_id
_entity_poly.type
_entity_poly.pdbx_seq_one_letter_code
_entity_poly.pdbx_strand_id
1 'polypeptide(L)'
;MEDDFSVEKPRIARLTGPNYRPWSVQVRRLLIGQSLWNVVSLGVETVEPGSTGGSGSGDGSDPKASGPSSDRTEVKDAKASTIIMSLCAQGALQHILLLGTAREQWDALKALYAPLGMQQLSTKIQAFTSYKPPERGATVAVVATELSTLQYEIGTIDPTEKPSDALKISILFGAIRALDERFAPLILQLEISGSTTDYSAIIARFSEHERRMGPKEALKESVLLAKTGEKSPKFQGKCFKCGK
;
A
#
# COMPACT_ATOMS: atom_id res chain seq x y z
N MET A 1 5.16 -12.45 -42.79
CA MET A 1 5.10 -11.60 -41.59
C MET A 1 5.13 -12.56 -40.43
N GLU A 2 6.32 -12.77 -39.86
CA GLU A 2 6.47 -13.57 -38.65
C GLU A 2 6.08 -12.64 -37.49
N ASP A 3 4.95 -12.95 -36.86
CA ASP A 3 4.53 -12.23 -35.66
C ASP A 3 5.53 -12.54 -34.54
N ASP A 4 6.38 -11.55 -34.26
CA ASP A 4 7.28 -11.52 -33.11
C ASP A 4 6.42 -11.41 -31.84
N PHE A 5 5.92 -12.55 -31.37
CA PHE A 5 5.39 -12.70 -30.02
C PHE A 5 6.54 -12.67 -29.01
N SER A 6 7.26 -11.54 -28.97
CA SER A 6 8.06 -11.16 -27.83
C SER A 6 7.10 -10.97 -26.67
N VAL A 7 6.83 -12.06 -25.94
CA VAL A 7 6.17 -12.05 -24.64
C VAL A 7 6.97 -11.10 -23.77
N GLU A 8 6.53 -9.85 -23.65
CA GLU A 8 7.17 -8.84 -22.82
C GLU A 8 7.30 -9.42 -21.42
N LYS A 9 8.52 -9.85 -21.11
CA LYS A 9 8.85 -10.44 -19.82
C LYS A 9 8.40 -9.44 -18.76
N PRO A 10 7.52 -9.83 -17.81
CA PRO A 10 7.00 -8.90 -16.82
C PRO A 10 8.17 -8.18 -16.16
N ARG A 11 8.23 -6.86 -16.27
CA ARG A 11 9.25 -6.04 -15.60
C ARG A 11 8.94 -6.03 -14.11
N ILE A 12 9.37 -7.08 -13.42
CA ILE A 12 9.28 -7.19 -11.97
C ILE A 12 10.20 -6.12 -11.37
N ALA A 13 9.64 -5.22 -10.55
CA ALA A 13 10.42 -4.21 -9.84
C ALA A 13 11.40 -4.88 -8.87
N ARG A 14 12.59 -4.29 -8.67
CA ARG A 14 13.56 -4.84 -7.72
C ARG A 14 13.06 -4.76 -6.28
N LEU A 15 13.42 -5.74 -5.45
CA LEU A 15 13.08 -5.77 -4.03
C LEU A 15 13.77 -4.63 -3.28
N THR A 16 12.99 -3.70 -2.73
CA THR A 16 13.45 -2.59 -1.88
C THR A 16 13.04 -2.75 -0.43
N GLY A 17 12.21 -3.76 -0.13
CA GLY A 17 11.67 -4.06 1.19
C GLY A 17 10.17 -3.83 1.28
N PRO A 18 9.67 -2.59 1.12
CA PRO A 18 8.24 -2.30 1.17
C PRO A 18 7.40 -3.06 0.14
N ASN A 19 8.01 -3.35 -1.02
CA ASN A 19 7.36 -4.10 -2.08
C ASN A 19 7.52 -5.62 -1.95
N TYR A 20 7.97 -6.16 -0.81
CA TYR A 20 8.24 -7.60 -0.66
C TYR A 20 7.03 -8.48 -0.97
N ARG A 21 5.84 -8.10 -0.50
CA ARG A 21 4.63 -8.90 -0.72
C ARG A 21 4.28 -9.04 -2.22
N PRO A 22 4.09 -7.95 -2.99
CA PRO A 22 3.83 -8.08 -4.42
C PRO A 22 5.04 -8.69 -5.16
N TRP A 23 6.27 -8.35 -4.77
CA TRP A 23 7.49 -8.91 -5.35
C TRP A 23 7.55 -10.44 -5.22
N SER A 24 7.35 -10.97 -4.01
CA SER A 24 7.44 -12.40 -3.74
C SER A 24 6.39 -13.20 -4.53
N VAL A 25 5.18 -12.66 -4.70
CA VAL A 25 4.15 -13.29 -5.53
C VAL A 25 4.57 -13.30 -7.00
N GLN A 26 5.08 -12.18 -7.54
CA GLN A 26 5.51 -12.09 -8.94
C GLN A 26 6.71 -13.00 -9.23
N VAL A 27 7.73 -13.00 -8.36
CA VAL A 27 8.93 -13.83 -8.51
C VAL A 27 8.58 -15.31 -8.38
N ARG A 28 7.72 -15.67 -7.42
CA ARG A 28 7.21 -17.05 -7.30
C ARG A 28 6.51 -17.51 -8.58
N ARG A 29 5.63 -16.69 -9.16
CA ARG A 29 4.96 -17.00 -10.44
C ARG A 29 5.96 -17.16 -11.59
N LEU A 30 6.98 -16.29 -11.65
CA LEU A 30 8.05 -16.39 -12.64
C LEU A 30 8.84 -17.70 -12.51
N LEU A 31 9.19 -18.10 -11.27
CA LEU A 31 9.91 -19.34 -10.99
C LEU A 31 9.07 -20.58 -11.28
N ILE A 32 7.75 -20.54 -10.99
CA ILE A 32 6.80 -21.60 -11.37
C ILE A 32 6.74 -21.73 -12.89
N GLY A 33 6.59 -20.61 -13.61
CA GLY A 33 6.53 -20.60 -15.08
C GLY A 33 7.81 -21.10 -15.77
N GLN A 34 8.94 -21.14 -15.05
CA GLN A 34 10.20 -21.69 -15.54
C GLN A 34 10.55 -23.07 -14.96
N SER A 35 9.64 -23.71 -14.22
CA SER A 35 9.87 -25.00 -13.55
C SER A 35 11.09 -24.99 -12.61
N LEU A 36 11.29 -23.86 -11.91
CA LEU A 36 12.38 -23.64 -10.95
C LEU A 36 11.90 -23.61 -9.50
N TRP A 37 10.60 -23.43 -9.27
CA TRP A 37 10.04 -23.26 -7.93
C TRP A 37 10.32 -24.46 -7.00
N ASN A 38 10.29 -25.68 -7.53
CA ASN A 38 10.50 -26.89 -6.72
C ASN A 38 11.88 -26.88 -6.04
N VAL A 39 12.91 -26.36 -6.71
CA VAL A 39 14.26 -26.24 -6.16
C VAL A 39 14.32 -25.17 -5.07
N VAL A 40 13.61 -24.07 -5.26
CA VAL A 40 13.52 -22.99 -4.25
C VAL A 40 12.75 -23.45 -3.02
N SER A 41 11.65 -24.19 -3.18
CA SER A 41 10.81 -24.60 -2.05
C SER A 41 11.34 -25.83 -1.30
N LEU A 42 11.98 -26.76 -1.99
CA LEU A 42 12.40 -28.05 -1.42
C LEU A 42 13.94 -28.17 -1.29
N GLY A 43 14.70 -27.32 -1.96
CA GLY A 43 16.16 -27.43 -2.09
C GLY A 43 16.59 -28.36 -3.23
N VAL A 44 17.89 -28.48 -3.47
CA VAL A 44 18.46 -29.45 -4.41
C VAL A 44 18.24 -30.88 -3.88
N GLU A 45 18.04 -31.84 -4.78
CA GLU A 45 18.09 -33.26 -4.40
C GLU A 45 19.54 -33.67 -4.16
N THR A 46 19.89 -33.93 -2.90
CA THR A 46 21.14 -34.63 -2.58
C THR A 46 20.96 -36.09 -2.97
N VAL A 47 21.57 -36.49 -4.08
CA VAL A 47 21.78 -37.91 -4.36
C VAL A 47 22.77 -38.38 -3.29
N GLU A 48 22.29 -39.10 -2.28
CA GLU A 48 23.21 -39.75 -1.36
C GLU A 48 24.10 -40.70 -2.18
N PRO A 49 25.43 -40.66 -2.02
CA PRO A 49 26.30 -41.64 -2.65
C PRO A 49 25.94 -43.00 -2.05
N GLY A 50 25.26 -43.82 -2.85
CA GLY A 50 24.85 -45.16 -2.48
C GLY A 50 26.03 -45.94 -1.92
N SER A 51 25.81 -46.51 -0.74
CA SER A 51 26.68 -47.49 -0.10
C SER A 51 27.06 -48.58 -1.11
N THR A 52 28.31 -48.58 -1.55
CA THR A 52 28.92 -49.66 -2.35
C THR A 52 28.98 -50.94 -1.51
N GLY A 53 27.96 -51.78 -1.65
CA GLY A 53 27.93 -53.15 -1.13
C GLY A 53 27.91 -54.16 -2.28
N GLY A 54 29.10 -54.64 -2.65
CA GLY A 54 29.41 -56.03 -3.05
C GLY A 54 28.65 -56.73 -4.19
N SER A 55 29.36 -56.91 -5.31
CA SER A 55 29.46 -58.10 -6.17
C SER A 55 28.21 -58.91 -6.55
N GLY A 56 27.89 -58.87 -7.85
CA GLY A 56 27.12 -59.91 -8.54
C GLY A 56 27.37 -59.84 -10.04
N SER A 57 28.13 -60.81 -10.57
CA SER A 57 28.38 -61.00 -12.01
C SER A 57 27.09 -61.34 -12.76
N GLY A 58 26.89 -60.77 -13.94
CA GLY A 58 25.81 -61.14 -14.86
C GLY A 58 25.79 -60.30 -16.13
N ASP A 59 25.99 -60.98 -17.24
CA ASP A 59 26.11 -60.51 -18.63
C ASP A 59 24.81 -59.96 -19.24
N GLY A 60 24.91 -59.15 -20.31
CA GLY A 60 23.83 -58.93 -21.28
C GLY A 60 23.12 -57.55 -21.31
N SER A 61 23.50 -56.73 -22.31
CA SER A 61 22.69 -55.84 -23.15
C SER A 61 21.52 -55.03 -22.55
N ASP A 62 21.70 -53.71 -22.41
CA ASP A 62 20.84 -52.63 -22.97
C ASP A 62 21.20 -51.24 -22.39
N PRO A 63 21.47 -50.20 -23.20
CA PRO A 63 21.65 -48.84 -22.71
C PRO A 63 20.33 -48.05 -22.82
N LYS A 64 19.46 -48.12 -21.79
CA LYS A 64 18.39 -47.13 -21.64
C LYS A 64 17.85 -46.97 -20.22
N ALA A 65 18.71 -46.57 -19.29
CA ALA A 65 18.22 -45.95 -18.05
C ALA A 65 17.92 -44.46 -18.32
N SER A 66 16.78 -44.17 -18.94
CA SER A 66 16.13 -42.86 -18.78
C SER A 66 15.55 -42.82 -17.36
N GLY A 67 16.41 -42.58 -16.36
CA GLY A 67 15.98 -42.31 -14.99
C GLY A 67 15.04 -41.09 -14.98
N PRO A 68 14.10 -41.01 -14.02
CA PRO A 68 13.23 -39.84 -13.90
C PRO A 68 14.12 -38.60 -13.83
N SER A 69 13.93 -37.67 -14.76
CA SER A 69 14.68 -36.41 -14.77
C SER A 69 14.46 -35.75 -13.41
N SER A 70 15.48 -35.76 -12.54
CA SER A 70 15.40 -35.09 -11.25
C SER A 70 15.06 -33.63 -11.53
N ASP A 71 13.89 -33.21 -11.06
CA ASP A 71 13.37 -31.86 -11.31
C ASP A 71 14.13 -30.81 -10.46
N ARG A 72 15.05 -31.27 -9.59
CA ARG A 72 15.71 -30.50 -8.53
C ARG A 72 17.25 -30.55 -8.59
N THR A 73 17.79 -30.36 -9.80
CA THR A 73 19.25 -30.31 -10.06
C THR A 73 19.91 -29.02 -9.57
N GLU A 74 21.23 -29.07 -9.35
CA GLU A 74 22.09 -27.89 -9.07
C GLU A 74 22.00 -26.81 -10.16
N VAL A 75 21.88 -27.20 -11.44
CA VAL A 75 21.74 -26.25 -12.56
C VAL A 75 20.49 -25.39 -12.43
N LYS A 76 19.37 -26.00 -12.01
CA LYS A 76 18.11 -25.30 -11.75
C LYS A 76 18.20 -24.41 -10.50
N ASP A 77 18.93 -24.84 -9.48
CA ASP A 77 19.21 -24.02 -8.30
C ASP A 77 20.00 -22.77 -8.67
N ALA A 78 21.11 -22.92 -9.39
CA ALA A 78 21.93 -21.79 -9.85
C ALA A 78 21.13 -20.80 -10.71
N LYS A 79 20.24 -21.32 -11.59
CA LYS A 79 19.34 -20.48 -12.39
C LYS A 79 18.33 -19.74 -11.53
N ALA A 80 17.71 -20.40 -10.55
CA ALA A 80 16.77 -19.78 -9.63
C ALA A 80 17.45 -18.71 -8.76
N SER A 81 18.63 -19.01 -8.23
CA SER A 81 19.49 -18.12 -7.46
C SER A 81 19.83 -16.85 -8.24
N THR A 82 20.28 -17.01 -9.50
CA THR A 82 20.56 -15.88 -10.39
C THR A 82 19.34 -14.99 -10.61
N ILE A 83 18.15 -15.58 -10.81
CA ILE A 83 16.91 -14.81 -10.97
C ILE A 83 16.59 -14.03 -9.69
N ILE A 84 16.60 -14.69 -8.52
CA ILE A 84 16.31 -14.07 -7.23
C ILE A 84 17.25 -12.89 -6.98
N MET A 85 18.57 -13.10 -7.13
CA MET A 85 19.58 -12.07 -6.94
C MET A 85 19.42 -10.89 -7.89
N SER A 86 19.14 -11.15 -9.18
CA SER A 86 18.96 -10.08 -10.18
C SER A 86 17.74 -9.18 -9.93
N LEU A 87 16.75 -9.70 -9.18
CA LEU A 87 15.53 -9.02 -8.81
C LEU A 87 15.61 -8.38 -7.41
N CYS A 88 16.77 -8.39 -6.76
CA CYS A 88 17.02 -7.68 -5.52
C CYS A 88 17.66 -6.31 -5.78
N ALA A 89 17.26 -5.28 -5.02
CA ALA A 89 18.05 -4.06 -4.94
C ALA A 89 19.29 -4.30 -4.06
N GLN A 90 20.26 -3.38 -4.10
CA GLN A 90 21.57 -3.56 -3.45
C GLN A 90 21.45 -3.92 -1.96
N GLY A 91 20.54 -3.27 -1.21
CA GLY A 91 20.35 -3.56 0.21
C GLY A 91 19.85 -4.98 0.47
N ALA A 92 18.89 -5.48 -0.32
CA ALA A 92 18.40 -6.86 -0.20
C ALA A 92 19.46 -7.88 -0.65
N LEU A 93 20.22 -7.55 -1.70
CA LEU A 93 21.24 -8.43 -2.28
C LEU A 93 22.35 -8.75 -1.27
N GLN A 94 22.77 -7.78 -0.46
CA GLN A 94 23.80 -7.97 0.57
C GLN A 94 23.47 -9.07 1.58
N HIS A 95 22.19 -9.31 1.83
CA HIS A 95 21.75 -10.34 2.79
C HIS A 95 21.74 -11.77 2.21
N ILE A 96 21.78 -11.91 0.88
CA ILE A 96 21.64 -13.20 0.21
C ILE A 96 22.86 -13.61 -0.63
N LEU A 97 23.78 -12.69 -0.89
CA LEU A 97 24.93 -12.89 -1.78
C LEU A 97 25.82 -14.08 -1.40
N LEU A 98 25.96 -14.35 -0.09
CA LEU A 98 26.81 -15.42 0.43
C LEU A 98 26.08 -16.74 0.66
N LEU A 99 24.77 -16.79 0.39
CA LEU A 99 23.96 -18.00 0.58
C LEU A 99 24.09 -18.90 -0.64
N GLY A 100 24.32 -20.19 -0.38
CA GLY A 100 24.76 -21.15 -1.38
C GLY A 100 23.65 -21.70 -2.25
N THR A 101 22.40 -21.66 -1.78
CA THR A 101 21.25 -22.20 -2.51
C THR A 101 20.15 -21.17 -2.73
N ALA A 102 19.39 -21.33 -3.82
CA ALA A 102 18.24 -20.47 -4.09
C ALA A 102 17.17 -20.54 -2.99
N ARG A 103 17.07 -21.70 -2.31
CA ARG A 103 16.20 -21.90 -1.15
C ARG A 103 16.62 -21.02 0.04
N GLU A 104 17.89 -21.07 0.43
CA GLU A 104 18.41 -20.24 1.52
C GLU A 104 18.22 -18.75 1.24
N GLN A 105 18.49 -18.33 0.00
CA GLN A 105 18.27 -16.95 -0.43
C GLN A 105 16.80 -16.55 -0.28
N TRP A 106 15.87 -17.39 -0.74
CA TRP A 106 14.45 -17.14 -0.63
C TRP A 106 13.97 -17.08 0.83
N ASP A 107 14.39 -18.03 1.65
CA ASP A 107 14.02 -18.12 3.06
C ASP A 107 14.56 -16.94 3.86
N ALA A 108 15.79 -16.48 3.58
CA ALA A 108 16.38 -15.30 4.19
C ALA A 108 15.60 -14.02 3.85
N LEU A 109 15.26 -13.80 2.58
CA LEU A 109 14.43 -12.65 2.18
C LEU A 109 13.05 -12.70 2.84
N LYS A 110 12.45 -13.89 2.92
CA LYS A 110 11.16 -14.08 3.57
C LYS A 110 11.21 -13.76 5.05
N ALA A 111 12.23 -14.24 5.76
CA ALA A 111 12.40 -13.95 7.18
C ALA A 111 12.58 -12.44 7.44
N LEU A 112 13.33 -11.76 6.58
CA LEU A 112 13.66 -10.35 6.77
C LEU A 112 12.50 -9.41 6.42
N TYR A 113 11.83 -9.65 5.28
CA TYR A 113 10.89 -8.69 4.72
C TYR A 113 9.41 -9.06 4.85
N ALA A 114 9.06 -10.32 5.12
CA ALA A 114 7.65 -10.68 5.34
C ALA A 114 7.03 -9.96 6.56
N PRO A 115 7.71 -9.87 7.73
CA PRO A 115 7.17 -9.12 8.87
C PRO A 115 7.02 -7.63 8.53
N LEU A 116 8.00 -7.06 7.83
CA LEU A 116 8.00 -5.63 7.46
C LEU A 116 6.85 -5.29 6.52
N GLY A 117 6.60 -6.12 5.50
CA GLY A 117 5.47 -5.93 4.59
C GLY A 117 4.12 -6.00 5.31
N MET A 118 3.97 -6.92 6.28
CA MET A 118 2.74 -7.04 7.09
C MET A 118 2.55 -5.85 8.05
N GLN A 119 3.62 -5.39 8.69
CA GLN A 119 3.57 -4.21 9.56
C GLN A 119 3.21 -2.95 8.77
N GLN A 120 3.79 -2.76 7.58
CA GLN A 120 3.47 -1.64 6.71
C GLN A 120 2.02 -1.69 6.23
N LEU A 121 1.56 -2.86 5.82
CA LEU A 121 0.16 -3.06 5.44
C LEU A 121 -0.78 -2.70 6.59
N SER A 122 -0.52 -3.23 7.79
CA SER A 122 -1.31 -2.93 8.99
C SER A 122 -1.31 -1.42 9.30
N THR A 123 -0.15 -0.78 9.22
CA THR A 123 -0.01 0.67 9.44
C THR A 123 -0.82 1.47 8.42
N LYS A 124 -0.80 1.07 7.15
CA LYS A 124 -1.54 1.75 6.07
C LYS A 124 -3.05 1.53 6.21
N ILE A 125 -3.50 0.33 6.54
CA ILE A 125 -4.91 0.03 6.84
C ILE A 125 -5.39 0.85 8.04
N GLN A 126 -4.58 0.95 9.09
CA GLN A 126 -4.89 1.79 10.24
C GLN A 126 -4.96 3.27 9.84
N ALA A 127 -3.96 3.78 9.11
CA ALA A 127 -3.95 5.16 8.62
C ALA A 127 -5.16 5.49 7.75
N PHE A 128 -5.65 4.51 6.97
CA PHE A 128 -6.87 4.65 6.17
C PHE A 128 -8.13 4.65 7.04
N THR A 129 -8.31 3.67 7.92
CA THR A 129 -9.52 3.52 8.74
C THR A 129 -9.67 4.57 9.82
N SER A 130 -8.56 5.06 10.39
CA SER A 130 -8.53 6.14 11.37
C SER A 130 -8.09 7.48 10.75
N TYR A 131 -8.29 7.65 9.44
CA TYR A 131 -7.88 8.86 8.75
C TYR A 131 -8.52 10.11 9.37
N LYS A 132 -7.70 11.14 9.59
CA LYS A 132 -8.13 12.46 10.03
C LYS A 132 -7.51 13.52 9.13
N PRO A 133 -8.29 14.53 8.72
CA PRO A 133 -7.77 15.61 7.89
C PRO A 133 -6.67 16.39 8.66
N PRO A 134 -5.67 16.95 7.95
CA PRO A 134 -4.69 17.85 8.54
C PRO A 134 -5.33 19.04 9.26
N GLU A 135 -4.79 19.43 10.42
CA GLU A 135 -5.37 20.50 11.25
C GLU A 135 -5.36 21.90 10.60
N ARG A 136 -4.49 22.12 9.61
CA ARG A 136 -4.37 23.41 8.91
C ARG A 136 -4.38 23.22 7.41
N GLY A 137 -5.19 24.02 6.72
CA GLY A 137 -5.22 24.08 5.25
C GLY A 137 -5.77 22.83 4.56
N ALA A 138 -6.38 21.90 5.29
CA ALA A 138 -7.04 20.77 4.70
C ALA A 138 -8.25 21.25 3.87
N THR A 139 -8.31 20.78 2.63
CA THR A 139 -9.43 20.98 1.71
C THR A 139 -10.02 19.62 1.35
N VAL A 140 -11.22 19.62 0.77
CA VAL A 140 -11.84 18.41 0.23
C VAL A 140 -10.89 17.69 -0.74
N ALA A 141 -10.18 18.45 -1.59
CA ALA A 141 -9.24 17.91 -2.57
C ALA A 141 -8.04 17.20 -1.92
N VAL A 142 -7.49 17.77 -0.84
CA VAL A 142 -6.38 17.15 -0.09
C VAL A 142 -6.83 15.84 0.52
N VAL A 143 -7.98 15.85 1.22
CA VAL A 143 -8.54 14.65 1.85
C VAL A 143 -8.79 13.55 0.81
N ALA A 144 -9.38 13.91 -0.33
CA ALA A 144 -9.66 12.96 -1.40
C ALA A 144 -8.40 12.32 -1.99
N THR A 145 -7.35 13.15 -2.17
CA THR A 145 -6.06 12.71 -2.71
C THR A 145 -5.36 11.77 -1.73
N GLU A 146 -5.33 12.10 -0.45
CA GLU A 146 -4.68 11.26 0.58
C GLU A 146 -5.38 9.91 0.75
N LEU A 147 -6.73 9.90 0.81
CA LEU A 147 -7.49 8.64 0.88
C LEU A 147 -7.29 7.77 -0.35
N SER A 148 -7.26 8.37 -1.55
CA SER A 148 -7.01 7.63 -2.80
C SER A 148 -5.59 7.07 -2.86
N THR A 149 -4.62 7.84 -2.36
CA THR A 149 -3.22 7.41 -2.24
C THR A 149 -3.10 6.22 -1.29
N LEU A 150 -3.69 6.29 -0.09
CA LEU A 150 -3.70 5.19 0.87
C LEU A 150 -4.38 3.93 0.29
N GLN A 151 -5.54 4.07 -0.36
CA GLN A 151 -6.22 2.96 -1.01
C GLN A 151 -5.36 2.30 -2.10
N TYR A 152 -4.65 3.11 -2.90
CA TYR A 152 -3.73 2.63 -3.93
C TYR A 152 -2.51 1.93 -3.34
N GLU A 153 -1.87 2.51 -2.33
CA GLU A 153 -0.71 1.94 -1.65
C GLU A 153 -1.05 0.60 -0.99
N ILE A 154 -2.19 0.52 -0.28
CA ILE A 154 -2.68 -0.74 0.30
C ILE A 154 -2.88 -1.77 -0.80
N GLY A 155 -3.57 -1.42 -1.89
CA GLY A 155 -3.79 -2.33 -3.02
C GLY A 155 -2.51 -2.74 -3.76
N THR A 156 -1.47 -1.90 -3.71
CA THR A 156 -0.15 -2.22 -4.28
C THR A 156 0.58 -3.24 -3.42
N ILE A 157 0.47 -3.14 -2.09
CA ILE A 157 1.04 -4.14 -1.16
C ILE A 157 0.23 -5.44 -1.23
N ASP A 158 -1.09 -5.33 -1.19
CA ASP A 158 -2.02 -6.45 -1.30
C ASP A 158 -3.37 -6.07 -1.95
N PRO A 159 -3.66 -6.59 -3.15
CA PRO A 159 -4.94 -6.38 -3.80
C PRO A 159 -6.15 -6.86 -3.00
N THR A 160 -6.02 -7.90 -2.16
CA THR A 160 -7.17 -8.43 -1.40
C THR A 160 -7.57 -7.58 -0.21
N GLU A 161 -6.65 -6.79 0.31
CA GLU A 161 -6.86 -5.89 1.44
C GLU A 161 -7.16 -4.45 0.98
N LYS A 162 -7.21 -4.21 -0.35
CA LYS A 162 -7.54 -2.91 -0.92
C LYS A 162 -8.93 -2.47 -0.44
N PRO A 163 -9.06 -1.32 0.26
CA PRO A 163 -10.36 -0.83 0.70
C PRO A 163 -11.30 -0.58 -0.48
N SER A 164 -12.58 -0.94 -0.31
CA SER A 164 -13.61 -0.66 -1.33
C SER A 164 -13.91 0.84 -1.42
N ASP A 165 -14.47 1.27 -2.56
CA ASP A 165 -14.90 2.67 -2.71
C ASP A 165 -16.02 3.04 -1.73
N ALA A 166 -16.90 2.10 -1.38
CA ALA A 166 -17.91 2.31 -0.35
C ALA A 166 -17.31 2.63 1.03
N LEU A 167 -16.26 1.88 1.43
CA LEU A 167 -15.55 2.16 2.69
C LEU A 167 -14.80 3.50 2.62
N LYS A 168 -14.16 3.79 1.48
CA LYS A 168 -13.50 5.08 1.23
C LYS A 168 -14.47 6.26 1.36
N ILE A 169 -15.69 6.13 0.83
CA ILE A 169 -16.75 7.15 0.92
C ILE A 169 -17.20 7.35 2.37
N SER A 170 -17.38 6.27 3.13
CA SER A 170 -17.74 6.36 4.54
C SER A 170 -16.69 7.12 5.36
N ILE A 171 -15.40 6.80 5.15
CA ILE A 171 -14.28 7.50 5.81
C ILE A 171 -14.18 8.95 5.35
N LEU A 172 -14.38 9.22 4.06
CA LEU A 172 -14.43 10.59 3.51
C LEU A 172 -15.52 11.41 4.22
N PHE A 173 -16.73 10.88 4.39
CA PHE A 173 -17.82 11.58 5.08
C PHE A 173 -17.44 11.89 6.53
N GLY A 174 -16.83 10.95 7.24
CA GLY A 174 -16.32 11.19 8.59
C GLY A 174 -15.26 12.29 8.62
N ALA A 175 -14.30 12.25 7.70
CA ALA A 175 -13.22 13.23 7.60
C ALA A 175 -13.74 14.64 7.26
N ILE A 176 -14.67 14.76 6.31
CA ILE A 176 -15.26 16.04 5.92
C ILE A 176 -16.14 16.62 7.04
N ARG A 177 -16.91 15.78 7.76
CA ARG A 177 -17.64 16.23 8.97
C ARG A 177 -16.70 16.82 10.00
N ALA A 178 -15.55 16.19 10.23
CA ALA A 178 -14.54 16.67 11.16
C ALA A 178 -13.82 17.94 10.67
N LEU A 179 -13.73 18.13 9.35
CA LEU A 179 -13.12 19.31 8.74
C LEU A 179 -13.97 20.58 8.95
N ASP A 180 -15.26 20.49 8.63
CA ASP A 180 -16.20 21.61 8.75
C ASP A 180 -17.66 21.10 8.89
N GLU A 181 -18.32 21.50 9.98
CA GLU A 181 -19.71 21.12 10.28
C GLU A 181 -20.71 21.57 9.19
N ARG A 182 -20.38 22.61 8.40
CA ARG A 182 -21.22 23.12 7.31
C ARG A 182 -21.42 22.11 6.17
N PHE A 183 -20.63 21.03 6.11
CA PHE A 183 -20.86 19.93 5.18
C PHE A 183 -21.95 18.95 5.66
N ALA A 184 -22.34 18.97 6.94
CA ALA A 184 -23.26 17.97 7.50
C ALA A 184 -24.60 17.81 6.74
N PRO A 185 -25.28 18.89 6.29
CA PRO A 185 -26.53 18.74 5.52
C PRO A 185 -26.33 18.06 4.17
N LEU A 186 -25.24 18.39 3.47
CA LEU A 186 -24.90 17.77 2.19
C LEU A 186 -24.57 16.28 2.36
N ILE A 187 -23.86 15.93 3.43
CA ILE A 187 -23.52 14.53 3.72
C ILE A 187 -24.79 13.72 4.00
N LEU A 188 -25.70 14.26 4.83
CA LEU A 188 -26.98 13.60 5.11
C LEU A 188 -27.80 13.40 3.83
N GLN A 189 -27.85 14.40 2.95
CA GLN A 189 -28.52 14.28 1.65
C GLN A 189 -27.91 13.17 0.79
N LEU A 190 -26.58 13.07 0.74
CA LEU A 190 -25.88 12.03 -0.02
C LEU A 190 -26.13 10.63 0.55
N GLU A 191 -26.12 10.47 1.87
CA GLU A 191 -26.43 9.22 2.56
C GLU A 191 -27.87 8.75 2.29
N ILE A 192 -28.86 9.64 2.36
CA ILE A 192 -30.28 9.31 2.09
C ILE A 192 -30.49 8.97 0.61
N SER A 193 -29.83 9.69 -0.31
CA SER A 193 -30.03 9.51 -1.75
C SER A 193 -29.51 8.19 -2.31
N GLY A 194 -28.77 7.40 -1.51
CA GLY A 194 -28.15 6.16 -1.98
C GLY A 194 -27.14 6.35 -3.13
N SER A 195 -26.77 7.60 -3.46
CA SER A 195 -25.84 7.96 -4.54
C SER A 195 -24.37 7.69 -4.17
N THR A 196 -24.14 6.73 -3.28
CA THR A 196 -22.88 6.46 -2.59
C THR A 196 -21.94 5.53 -3.37
N THR A 197 -22.16 5.33 -4.66
CA THR A 197 -21.37 4.41 -5.48
C THR A 197 -20.27 5.10 -6.29
N ASP A 198 -20.46 6.36 -6.70
CA ASP A 198 -19.45 7.09 -7.48
C ASP A 198 -18.66 8.08 -6.60
N TYR A 199 -17.45 7.66 -6.26
CA TYR A 199 -16.51 8.49 -5.50
C TYR A 199 -16.20 9.81 -6.19
N SER A 200 -16.03 9.82 -7.51
CA SER A 200 -15.64 11.02 -8.26
C SER A 200 -16.74 12.08 -8.26
N ALA A 201 -18.00 11.66 -8.46
CA ALA A 201 -19.16 12.53 -8.38
C ALA A 201 -19.34 13.13 -6.98
N ILE A 202 -19.06 12.36 -5.93
CA ILE A 202 -19.11 12.83 -4.54
C ILE A 202 -18.05 13.91 -4.29
N ILE A 203 -16.81 13.69 -4.73
CA ILE A 203 -15.75 14.70 -4.59
C ILE A 203 -16.15 15.99 -5.32
N ALA A 204 -16.66 15.90 -6.55
CA ALA A 204 -17.11 17.07 -7.29
C ALA A 204 -18.18 17.89 -6.55
N ARG A 205 -19.16 17.21 -5.91
CA ARG A 205 -20.19 17.87 -5.10
C ARG A 205 -19.61 18.55 -3.87
N PHE A 206 -18.69 17.89 -3.16
CA PHE A 206 -18.04 18.49 -2.00
C PHE A 206 -17.15 19.68 -2.38
N SER A 207 -16.37 19.57 -3.46
CA SER A 207 -15.52 20.67 -3.93
C SER A 207 -16.34 21.87 -4.41
N GLU A 208 -17.47 21.64 -5.07
CA GLU A 208 -18.38 22.73 -5.45
C GLU A 208 -19.03 23.38 -4.21
N HIS A 209 -19.40 22.59 -3.20
CA HIS A 209 -19.91 23.11 -1.94
C HIS A 209 -18.86 23.91 -1.17
N GLU A 210 -17.63 23.42 -1.09
CA GLU A 210 -16.47 24.12 -0.53
C GLU A 210 -16.25 25.47 -1.21
N ARG A 211 -16.31 25.51 -2.55
CA ARG A 211 -16.20 26.73 -3.36
C ARG A 211 -17.31 27.74 -3.05
N ARG A 212 -18.54 27.28 -2.83
CA ARG A 212 -19.69 28.14 -2.49
C ARG A 212 -19.62 28.70 -1.07
N MET A 213 -19.05 27.93 -0.15
CA MET A 213 -18.93 28.34 1.26
C MET A 213 -17.85 29.38 1.52
N GLY A 214 -16.88 29.53 0.60
CA GLY A 214 -15.73 30.42 0.78
C GLY A 214 -14.78 29.96 1.90
N PRO A 215 -13.64 30.67 2.09
CA PRO A 215 -12.70 30.34 3.15
C PRO A 215 -13.39 30.40 4.51
N LYS A 216 -13.11 29.41 5.36
CA LYS A 216 -13.51 29.45 6.78
C LYS A 216 -12.92 30.74 7.35
N GLU A 217 -13.78 31.72 7.68
CA GLU A 217 -13.35 32.82 8.53
C GLU A 217 -12.83 32.16 9.80
N ALA A 218 -11.51 32.19 9.98
CA ALA A 218 -10.94 31.88 11.29
C ALA A 218 -11.70 32.79 12.23
N LEU A 219 -12.46 32.19 13.16
CA LEU A 219 -13.12 32.91 14.24
C LEU A 219 -12.12 33.94 14.71
N LYS A 220 -12.34 35.20 14.33
CA LYS A 220 -11.62 36.29 14.95
C LYS A 220 -12.12 36.19 16.37
N GLU A 221 -11.28 35.62 17.20
CA GLU A 221 -11.20 35.94 18.61
C GLU A 221 -10.84 37.45 18.68
N SER A 222 -11.72 38.31 18.12
CA SER A 222 -11.84 39.69 18.53
C SER A 222 -12.61 39.63 19.83
N VAL A 223 -11.87 39.17 20.84
CA VAL A 223 -11.85 39.72 22.18
C VAL A 223 -12.94 40.78 22.36
N LEU A 224 -14.05 40.37 22.97
CA LEU A 224 -14.89 41.26 23.77
C LEU A 224 -14.04 41.80 24.94
N LEU A 225 -13.01 42.58 24.65
CA LEU A 225 -12.49 43.58 25.56
C LEU A 225 -13.45 44.74 25.41
N ALA A 226 -14.50 44.69 26.23
CA ALA A 226 -15.10 45.92 26.69
C ALA A 226 -13.95 46.83 27.13
N LYS A 227 -13.67 47.87 26.34
CA LYS A 227 -12.84 48.99 26.78
C LYS A 227 -13.58 49.61 27.96
N THR A 228 -13.28 49.16 29.16
CA THR A 228 -13.41 49.97 30.38
C THR A 228 -12.38 51.08 30.27
N GLY A 229 -12.77 52.11 29.52
CA GLY A 229 -12.01 53.32 29.27
C GLY A 229 -13.00 54.47 29.23
N GLU A 230 -13.21 55.06 30.40
CA GLU A 230 -14.01 56.24 30.66
C GLU A 230 -13.86 57.32 29.58
N LYS A 231 -15.01 57.81 29.11
CA LYS A 231 -15.36 59.25 29.06
C LYS A 231 -16.78 59.36 28.51
N SER A 232 -17.73 59.59 29.41
CA SER A 232 -19.08 59.99 29.07
C SER A 232 -19.05 61.28 28.23
N PRO A 233 -19.83 61.37 27.14
CA PRO A 233 -20.07 62.66 26.50
C PRO A 233 -20.90 63.52 27.46
N LYS A 234 -20.37 64.70 27.83
CA LYS A 234 -21.07 65.70 28.64
C LYS A 234 -22.37 66.09 27.93
N PHE A 235 -23.49 65.73 28.54
CA PHE A 235 -24.82 66.22 28.18
C PHE A 235 -24.86 67.74 28.34
N GLN A 236 -24.96 68.49 27.24
CA GLN A 236 -25.17 69.94 27.22
C GLN A 236 -26.66 70.28 27.06
N GLY A 237 -27.51 69.68 27.89
CA GLY A 237 -28.94 70.03 27.96
C GLY A 237 -29.25 70.71 29.29
N LYS A 238 -29.88 71.89 29.25
CA LYS A 238 -30.42 72.54 30.45
C LYS A 238 -31.59 71.72 31.00
N CYS A 239 -31.57 71.41 32.29
CA CYS A 239 -32.63 70.65 32.94
C CYS A 239 -33.91 71.50 33.02
N PHE A 240 -34.99 71.00 32.43
CA PHE A 240 -36.31 71.66 32.39
C PHE A 240 -37.02 71.79 33.75
N LYS A 241 -36.44 71.27 34.85
CA LYS A 241 -37.01 71.35 36.21
C LYS A 241 -36.19 72.18 37.21
N CYS A 242 -34.99 72.66 36.85
CA CYS A 242 -34.19 73.51 37.75
C CYS A 242 -33.46 74.68 37.09
N GLY A 243 -33.56 74.88 35.76
CA GLY A 243 -33.30 76.18 35.14
C GLY A 243 -31.90 76.79 35.34
N LYS A 244 -30.86 75.98 35.55
CA LYS A 244 -29.45 76.40 35.41
C LYS A 244 -28.72 75.45 34.48
#